data_AF-A0A162J5P5-F1
#
_entry.id   AF-A0A162J5P5-F1
#
_cell.length_a   1.000
_cell.length_b   1.000
_cell.length_c   1.000
_cell.angle_alpha   90.00
_cell.angle_beta   90.00
_cell.angle_gamma   90.00
#
_symmetry.space_group_name_H-M   'P 1'
#
loop_
_entity.id
_entity.type
_entity.pdbx_description
1 polymer ?
#
loop_
_entity_poly.entity_id
_entity_poly.type
_entity_poly.pdbx_seq_one_letter_code
_entity_poly.pdbx_strand_id
1 'polypeptide(L)'
;MISNRSSGFKRLMDQHGDPDSKENIFAMISSYENKIQNRVPLQDIKPEHFHKAMNDSIDFIEMSDRILSFVKQLSLTIRVRKELAQKQYDFEEIKARKQIESLQIISEISNKTEKTKIVQRMIQEQLLEQINKYETLKLEYDLSLAYVEDAVRTRELTYAYYQAVKQVTKM
;
A
#
# COMPACT_ATOMS: atom_id res chain seq x y z
N MET A 1 3.13 -3.20 -13.78
CA MET A 1 1.93 -4.04 -13.61
C MET A 1 2.09 -4.72 -12.27
N ILE A 2 1.07 -4.64 -11.41
CA ILE A 2 1.06 -5.28 -10.09
C ILE A 2 1.04 -6.79 -10.30
N SER A 3 2.21 -7.35 -10.59
CA SER A 3 2.39 -8.78 -10.67
C SER A 3 2.20 -9.34 -9.27
N ASN A 4 1.43 -10.43 -9.17
CA ASN A 4 1.35 -11.30 -8.00
C ASN A 4 2.71 -11.81 -7.48
N ARG A 5 3.82 -11.43 -8.13
CA ARG A 5 5.20 -11.77 -7.81
C ARG A 5 6.04 -10.62 -7.26
N SER A 6 5.54 -9.39 -7.15
CA SER A 6 6.31 -8.38 -6.41
C SER A 6 6.28 -8.72 -4.93
N SER A 7 7.44 -9.08 -4.37
CA SER A 7 7.58 -9.43 -2.94
C SER A 7 7.04 -8.32 -2.04
N GLY A 8 7.11 -7.06 -2.48
CA GLY A 8 6.59 -5.90 -1.79
C GLY A 8 5.06 -5.85 -1.68
N PHE A 9 4.31 -6.06 -2.78
CA PHE A 9 2.85 -5.98 -2.72
C PHE A 9 2.28 -7.09 -1.84
N LYS A 10 2.80 -8.32 -1.99
CA LYS A 10 2.41 -9.44 -1.12
C LYS A 10 2.69 -9.13 0.35
N ARG A 11 3.85 -8.57 0.67
CA ARG A 11 4.19 -8.17 2.04
C ARG A 11 3.20 -7.13 2.60
N LEU A 12 2.87 -6.10 1.82
CA LEU A 12 1.88 -5.09 2.24
C LEU A 12 0.51 -5.70 2.48
N MET A 13 0.09 -6.64 1.62
CA MET A 13 -1.15 -7.40 1.79
C MET A 13 -1.14 -8.25 3.05
N ASP A 14 -0.02 -8.92 3.36
CA ASP A 14 0.13 -9.75 4.55
C ASP A 14 0.04 -8.92 5.85
N GLN A 15 0.58 -7.70 5.84
CA GLN A 15 0.66 -6.84 7.02
C GLN A 15 -0.56 -5.92 7.22
N HIS A 16 -1.18 -5.47 6.13
CA HIS A 16 -2.20 -4.41 6.16
C HIS A 16 -3.47 -4.75 5.39
N GLY A 17 -3.44 -5.78 4.55
CA GLY A 17 -4.62 -6.25 3.84
C GLY A 17 -5.63 -6.90 4.77
N ASP A 18 -6.87 -6.99 4.31
CA ASP A 18 -7.90 -7.76 4.96
C ASP A 18 -7.66 -9.26 4.66
N PRO A 19 -7.47 -10.12 5.69
CA PRO A 19 -7.17 -11.53 5.52
C PRO A 19 -8.21 -12.28 4.69
N ASP A 20 -9.48 -11.94 4.84
CA ASP A 20 -10.60 -12.67 4.23
C ASP A 20 -10.73 -12.36 2.72
N SER A 21 -10.28 -11.17 2.30
CA SER A 21 -10.35 -10.75 0.90
C SER A 21 -9.05 -10.98 0.13
N LYS A 22 -7.91 -11.20 0.81
CA LYS A 22 -6.58 -11.30 0.22
C LYS A 22 -6.47 -12.32 -0.92
N GLU A 23 -6.94 -13.55 -0.72
CA GLU A 23 -6.87 -14.59 -1.76
C GLU A 23 -7.73 -14.24 -2.96
N ASN A 24 -8.93 -13.70 -2.71
CA ASN A 24 -9.85 -13.24 -3.76
C ASN A 24 -9.22 -12.11 -4.60
N ILE A 25 -8.51 -11.19 -3.97
CA ILE A 25 -7.82 -10.10 -4.66
C ILE A 25 -6.68 -10.61 -5.52
N PHE A 26 -5.84 -11.52 -5.00
CA PHE A 26 -4.77 -12.11 -5.81
C PHE A 26 -5.32 -12.94 -6.97
N ALA A 27 -6.41 -13.69 -6.76
CA ALA A 27 -7.10 -14.41 -7.81
C ALA A 27 -7.66 -13.45 -8.88
N MET A 28 -8.23 -12.31 -8.47
CA MET A 28 -8.73 -11.27 -9.37
C MET A 28 -7.59 -10.64 -10.19
N ILE A 29 -6.46 -10.31 -9.56
CA ILE A 29 -5.27 -9.78 -10.25
C ILE A 29 -4.73 -10.82 -11.25
N SER A 30 -4.55 -12.07 -10.83
CA SER A 30 -4.12 -13.17 -11.73
C SER A 30 -5.05 -13.33 -12.93
N SER A 31 -6.37 -13.30 -12.68
CA SER A 31 -7.39 -13.45 -13.70
C SER A 31 -7.33 -12.28 -14.69
N TYR A 32 -7.17 -11.05 -14.19
CA TYR A 32 -7.00 -9.86 -15.02
C TYR A 32 -5.73 -9.95 -15.88
N GLU A 33 -4.59 -10.28 -15.28
CA GLU A 33 -3.31 -10.42 -15.99
C GLU A 33 -3.39 -11.47 -17.10
N ASN A 34 -4.01 -12.62 -16.82
CA ASN A 34 -4.19 -13.67 -17.81
C ASN A 34 -5.13 -13.22 -18.94
N LYS A 35 -6.30 -12.67 -18.60
CA LYS A 35 -7.29 -12.24 -19.57
C LYS A 35 -6.75 -11.14 -20.49
N ILE A 36 -6.02 -10.16 -19.94
CA ILE A 36 -5.51 -9.06 -20.73
C ILE A 36 -4.31 -9.48 -21.60
N GLN A 37 -3.51 -10.45 -21.17
CA GLN A 37 -2.46 -11.04 -22.02
C GLN A 37 -3.06 -11.81 -23.19
N ASN A 38 -4.17 -12.50 -22.96
CA ASN A 38 -4.88 -13.31 -23.96
C ASN A 38 -5.97 -12.53 -24.72
N ARG A 39 -5.98 -11.20 -24.63
CA ARG A 39 -6.94 -10.36 -25.35
C ARG A 39 -6.74 -10.46 -26.86
N VAL A 40 -7.82 -10.25 -27.62
CA VAL A 40 -7.74 -10.16 -29.08
C VAL A 40 -6.92 -8.92 -29.46
N PRO A 41 -5.79 -9.05 -30.18
CA PRO A 41 -5.04 -7.89 -30.64
C PRO A 41 -5.89 -7.04 -31.58
N LEU A 42 -5.73 -5.71 -31.53
CA LEU A 42 -6.58 -4.79 -32.30
C LEU A 42 -6.59 -5.10 -33.81
N GLN A 43 -5.43 -5.48 -34.37
CA GLN A 43 -5.30 -5.84 -35.78
C GLN A 43 -6.03 -7.14 -36.18
N ASP A 44 -6.36 -8.00 -35.22
CA ASP A 44 -6.97 -9.31 -35.45
C ASP A 44 -8.49 -9.30 -35.19
N ILE A 45 -9.04 -8.14 -34.82
CA ILE A 45 -10.48 -7.97 -34.59
C ILE A 45 -11.22 -8.01 -35.93
N LYS A 46 -11.94 -9.11 -36.15
CA LYS A 46 -12.83 -9.33 -37.31
C LYS A 46 -14.30 -9.24 -36.88
N PRO A 47 -15.25 -9.02 -37.81
CA PRO A 47 -16.68 -8.92 -37.49
C PRO A 47 -17.23 -10.06 -36.61
N GLU A 48 -16.75 -11.29 -36.86
CA GLU A 48 -17.08 -12.50 -36.10
C GLU A 48 -16.73 -12.41 -34.60
N HIS A 49 -15.79 -11.55 -34.24
CA HIS A 49 -15.27 -11.37 -32.89
C HIS A 49 -15.65 -10.03 -32.24
N PHE A 50 -16.40 -9.16 -32.92
CA PHE A 50 -16.73 -7.81 -32.43
C PHE A 50 -17.40 -7.83 -31.05
N HIS A 51 -18.43 -8.68 -30.89
CA HIS A 51 -19.13 -8.82 -29.62
C HIS A 51 -18.21 -9.30 -28.49
N LYS A 52 -17.35 -10.28 -28.78
CA LYS A 52 -16.40 -10.80 -27.80
C LYS A 52 -15.39 -9.74 -27.38
N ALA A 53 -14.73 -9.09 -28.36
CA ALA A 53 -13.73 -8.06 -28.09
C ALA A 53 -14.32 -6.89 -27.28
N MET A 54 -15.55 -6.47 -27.60
CA MET A 54 -16.24 -5.43 -26.85
C MET A 54 -16.55 -5.87 -25.41
N ASN A 55 -17.13 -7.05 -25.21
CA ASN A 55 -17.44 -7.56 -23.87
C ASN A 55 -16.17 -7.73 -23.03
N ASP A 56 -15.12 -8.36 -23.59
CA ASP A 56 -13.84 -8.53 -22.93
C ASP A 56 -13.24 -7.17 -22.51
N SER A 57 -13.34 -6.16 -23.38
CA SER A 57 -12.82 -4.83 -23.05
C SER A 57 -13.58 -4.13 -21.92
N ILE A 58 -14.89 -4.36 -21.79
CA ILE A 58 -15.71 -3.86 -20.68
C ILE A 58 -15.34 -4.60 -19.39
N ASP A 59 -15.23 -5.93 -19.45
CA ASP A 59 -14.80 -6.76 -18.31
C ASP A 59 -13.43 -6.31 -17.78
N PHE A 60 -12.48 -6.00 -18.68
CA PHE A 60 -11.15 -5.54 -18.27
C PHE A 60 -11.24 -4.19 -17.54
N ILE A 61 -12.08 -3.26 -18.01
CA ILE A 61 -12.30 -1.98 -17.33
C ILE A 61 -12.79 -2.24 -15.90
N GLU A 62 -13.83 -3.07 -15.75
CA GLU A 62 -14.41 -3.37 -14.45
C GLU A 62 -13.39 -4.01 -13.50
N MET A 63 -12.61 -4.98 -13.99
CA MET A 63 -11.54 -5.60 -13.19
C MET A 63 -10.46 -4.59 -12.81
N SER A 64 -10.05 -3.71 -13.73
CA SER A 64 -9.04 -2.68 -13.46
C SER A 64 -9.52 -1.64 -12.45
N ASP A 65 -10.81 -1.27 -12.48
CA ASP A 65 -11.44 -0.37 -11.52
C ASP A 65 -11.47 -0.99 -10.12
N ARG A 66 -11.84 -2.28 -10.02
CA ARG A 66 -11.84 -3.03 -8.76
C ARG A 66 -10.43 -3.15 -8.17
N ILE A 67 -9.44 -3.47 -9.00
CA ILE A 67 -8.03 -3.53 -8.58
C ILE A 67 -7.57 -2.16 -8.07
N LEU A 68 -7.85 -1.08 -8.81
CA LEU A 68 -7.47 0.27 -8.38
C LEU A 68 -8.14 0.66 -7.05
N SER A 69 -9.43 0.40 -6.92
CA SER A 69 -10.18 0.66 -5.68
C SER A 69 -9.53 -0.06 -4.49
N PHE A 70 -9.21 -1.35 -4.68
CA PHE A 70 -8.56 -2.15 -3.66
C PHE A 70 -7.19 -1.59 -3.26
N VAL A 71 -6.33 -1.29 -4.23
CA VAL A 71 -4.97 -0.78 -3.95
C VAL A 71 -5.03 0.59 -3.26
N LYS A 72 -6.00 1.44 -3.62
CA LYS A 72 -6.27 2.70 -2.92
C LYS A 72 -6.71 2.48 -1.47
N GLN A 73 -7.57 1.49 -1.22
CA GLN A 73 -8.01 1.15 0.13
C GLN A 73 -6.83 0.66 0.99
N LEU A 74 -5.98 -0.21 0.45
CA LEU A 74 -4.74 -0.65 1.11
C LEU A 74 -3.84 0.54 1.46
N SER A 75 -3.60 1.45 0.50
CA SER A 75 -2.80 2.65 0.71
C SER A 75 -3.39 3.56 1.80
N LEU A 76 -4.72 3.71 1.83
CA LEU A 76 -5.41 4.47 2.87
C LEU A 76 -5.23 3.84 4.26
N THR A 77 -5.36 2.50 4.37
CA THR A 77 -5.13 1.77 5.62
C THR A 77 -3.71 2.00 6.15
N ILE A 78 -2.71 1.92 5.27
CA ILE A 78 -1.32 2.17 5.64
C ILE A 78 -1.13 3.64 6.05
N ARG A 79 -1.73 4.60 5.32
CA ARG A 79 -1.68 6.03 5.66
C ARG A 79 -2.19 6.29 7.07
N VAL A 80 -3.35 5.76 7.42
CA VAL A 80 -3.95 5.92 8.75
C VAL A 80 -3.04 5.34 9.83
N ARG A 81 -2.49 4.14 9.62
CA ARG A 81 -1.55 3.53 10.57
C ARG A 81 -0.28 4.37 10.74
N LYS A 82 0.28 4.90 9.65
CA LYS A 82 1.43 5.81 9.66
C LYS A 82 1.14 7.07 10.48
N GLU A 83 0.00 7.72 10.23
CA GLU A 83 -0.42 8.92 10.97
C GLU A 83 -0.61 8.65 12.47
N LEU A 84 -1.19 7.49 12.83
CA LEU A 84 -1.32 7.07 14.22
C LEU A 84 0.05 6.81 14.87
N ALA A 85 0.97 6.16 14.16
CA ALA A 85 2.31 5.89 14.67
C ALA A 85 3.11 7.19 14.89
N GLN A 86 3.00 8.17 13.98
CA GLN A 86 3.61 9.49 14.17
C GLN A 86 3.09 10.15 15.45
N LYS A 87 1.77 10.22 15.62
CA LYS A 87 1.15 10.84 16.81
C LYS A 87 1.55 10.12 18.10
N GLN A 88 1.66 8.80 18.07
CA GLN A 88 2.11 8.02 19.22
C GLN A 88 3.56 8.33 19.56
N TYR A 89 4.43 8.42 18.55
CA TYR A 89 5.82 8.82 18.73
C TYR A 89 5.93 10.23 19.34
N ASP A 90 5.24 11.22 18.76
CA ASP A 90 5.25 12.60 19.25
C ASP A 90 4.81 12.68 20.73
N PHE A 91 3.78 11.93 21.09
CA PHE A 91 3.27 11.88 22.45
C PHE A 91 4.27 11.25 23.43
N GLU A 92 4.84 10.09 23.08
CA GLU A 92 5.84 9.43 23.93
C GLU A 92 7.13 10.26 24.01
N GLU A 93 7.52 10.98 22.95
CA GLU A 93 8.67 11.87 22.97
C GLU A 93 8.50 13.00 24.00
N ILE A 94 7.33 13.64 24.02
CA ILE A 94 7.02 14.68 25.01
C ILE A 94 7.10 14.12 26.44
N LYS A 95 6.53 12.92 26.66
CA LYS A 95 6.52 12.26 27.97
C LYS A 95 7.92 11.85 28.41
N ALA A 96 8.71 11.29 27.50
CA ALA A 96 10.10 10.91 27.72
C ALA A 96 10.96 12.12 28.08
N ARG A 97 10.83 13.24 27.37
CA ARG A 97 11.55 14.50 27.68
C ARG A 97 11.28 14.95 29.12
N LYS A 98 10.02 15.00 29.54
CA LYS A 98 9.64 15.37 30.92
C LYS A 98 10.21 14.41 31.97
N GLN A 99 10.22 13.10 31.67
CA GLN A 99 10.80 12.09 32.57
C GLN A 99 12.32 12.23 32.67
N ILE A 100 13.01 12.46 31.55
CA ILE A 100 14.46 12.67 31.52
C ILE A 100 14.86 13.93 32.29
N GLU A 101 14.14 15.04 32.11
CA GLU A 101 14.34 16.27 32.88
C GLU A 101 14.18 16.03 34.39
N SER A 102 13.12 15.31 34.79
CA SER A 102 12.88 14.95 36.19
C SER A 102 14.02 14.08 36.77
N LEU A 103 14.51 13.13 35.97
CA LEU A 103 15.62 12.25 36.34
C LEU A 103 16.95 13.03 36.49
N GLN A 104 17.20 14.03 35.65
CA GLN A 104 18.36 14.91 35.76
C GLN A 104 18.35 15.68 37.09
N ILE A 105 17.21 16.27 37.45
CA ILE A 105 17.03 16.97 38.74
C ILE A 105 17.31 16.02 39.92
N ILE A 106 16.78 14.80 39.89
CA ILE A 106 17.02 13.79 40.95
C ILE A 106 18.50 13.40 41.03
N SER A 107 19.17 13.26 39.89
CA SER A 107 20.60 12.96 39.80
C SER A 107 21.44 14.04 40.48
N GLU A 108 21.13 15.32 40.22
CA GLU A 108 21.82 16.47 40.80
C GLU A 108 21.65 16.54 42.32
N ILE A 109 20.47 16.17 42.84
CA ILE A 109 20.16 16.27 44.28
C ILE A 109 20.67 15.05 45.08
N SER A 110 20.65 13.84 44.50
CA SER A 110 20.76 12.59 45.27
C SER A 110 22.06 11.79 45.09
N ASN A 111 23.00 12.22 44.24
CA ASN A 111 24.20 11.46 43.84
C ASN A 111 23.93 10.02 43.32
N LYS A 112 22.66 9.66 43.04
CA LYS A 112 22.25 8.35 42.49
C LYS A 112 22.31 8.34 40.97
N THR A 113 23.51 8.47 40.41
CA THR A 113 23.73 8.64 38.96
C THR A 113 23.47 7.36 38.16
N GLU A 114 23.83 6.19 38.68
CA GLU A 114 23.83 4.94 37.88
C GLU A 114 22.41 4.43 37.55
N LYS A 115 21.53 4.36 38.55
CA LYS A 115 20.12 3.96 38.35
C LYS A 115 19.39 4.93 37.42
N THR A 116 19.70 6.22 37.54
CA THR A 116 19.11 7.29 36.71
C THR A 116 19.53 7.15 35.25
N LYS A 117 20.82 6.86 34.98
CA LYS A 117 21.32 6.58 33.63
C LYS A 117 20.65 5.36 33.00
N ILE A 118 20.44 4.28 33.75
CA ILE A 118 19.76 3.07 33.25
C ILE A 118 18.34 3.41 32.81
N VAL A 119 17.59 4.14 33.63
CA VAL A 119 16.20 4.53 33.28
C VAL A 119 16.16 5.45 32.06
N GLN A 120 17.08 6.41 31.95
CA GLN A 120 17.18 7.26 30.77
C GLN A 120 17.44 6.45 29.49
N ARG A 121 18.32 5.46 29.56
CA ARG A 121 18.61 4.56 28.43
C ARG A 121 17.37 3.76 28.01
N MET A 122 16.63 3.19 28.98
CA MET A 122 15.39 2.47 28.70
C MET A 122 14.34 3.35 28.02
N ILE A 123 14.20 4.61 28.46
CA ILE A 123 13.29 5.58 27.84
C ILE A 123 13.72 5.87 26.39
N GLN A 124 15.01 6.05 26.14
CA GLN A 124 15.55 6.27 24.79
C GLN A 124 15.34 5.06 23.87
N GLU A 125 15.52 3.84 24.39
CA GLU A 125 15.26 2.60 23.65
C GLU A 125 13.78 2.49 23.25
N GLN A 126 12.85 2.81 24.15
CA GLN A 126 11.42 2.86 23.83
C GLN A 126 11.10 3.87 22.72
N LEU A 127 11.72 5.06 22.75
CA LEU A 127 11.55 6.05 21.67
C LEU A 127 12.10 5.55 20.35
N LEU A 128 13.24 4.86 20.37
CA LEU A 128 13.86 4.25 19.18
C LEU A 128 12.94 3.20 18.55
N GLU A 129 12.26 2.38 19.35
CA GLU A 129 11.28 1.42 18.83
C GLU A 129 10.09 2.11 18.14
N GLN A 130 9.57 3.19 18.73
CA GLN A 130 8.44 3.92 18.17
C GLN A 130 8.81 4.65 16.87
N ILE A 131 9.99 5.29 16.81
CA ILE A 131 10.43 5.95 15.56
C ILE A 131 10.69 4.92 14.45
N ASN A 132 11.27 3.76 14.78
CA ASN A 132 11.49 2.68 13.81
C ASN A 132 10.17 2.17 13.25
N LYS A 133 9.14 2.03 14.09
CA LYS A 133 7.79 1.66 13.65
C LYS A 133 7.20 2.71 12.70
N TYR A 134 7.33 3.99 13.02
CA TYR A 134 6.85 5.07 12.16
C TYR A 134 7.58 5.10 10.80
N GLU A 135 8.92 5.03 10.80
CA GLU A 135 9.71 5.04 9.56
C GLU A 135 9.42 3.80 8.70
N THR A 136 9.18 2.64 9.31
CA THR A 136 8.72 1.44 8.58
C THR A 136 7.39 1.69 7.88
N LEU A 137 6.41 2.23 8.59
CA LEU A 137 5.08 2.57 8.03
C LEU A 137 5.15 3.65 6.95
N LYS A 138 6.11 4.58 7.05
CA LYS A 138 6.37 5.60 6.03
C LYS A 138 6.89 4.96 4.74
N LEU A 139 7.87 4.06 4.83
CA LEU A 139 8.36 3.31 3.67
C LEU A 139 7.28 2.41 3.05
N GLU A 140 6.47 1.75 3.88
CA GLU A 140 5.32 0.94 3.42
C GLU A 140 4.28 1.82 2.71
N TYR A 141 4.05 3.03 3.20
CA TYR A 141 3.15 3.98 2.56
C TYR A 141 3.66 4.45 1.20
N ASP A 142 4.94 4.84 1.11
CA ASP A 142 5.55 5.27 -0.15
C ASP A 142 5.51 4.15 -1.20
N LEU A 143 5.79 2.91 -0.77
CA LEU A 143 5.65 1.73 -1.63
C LEU A 143 4.19 1.50 -2.06
N SER A 144 3.22 1.73 -1.18
CA SER A 144 1.79 1.61 -1.52
C SER A 144 1.37 2.61 -2.60
N LEU A 145 1.91 3.84 -2.57
CA LEU A 145 1.63 4.87 -3.57
C LEU A 145 2.13 4.45 -4.95
N ALA A 146 3.31 3.85 -5.04
CA ALA A 146 3.82 3.31 -6.30
C ALA A 146 2.88 2.25 -6.90
N TYR A 147 2.26 1.40 -6.08
CA TYR A 147 1.25 0.45 -6.56
C TYR A 147 -0.04 1.14 -7.00
N VAL A 148 -0.48 2.21 -6.32
CA VAL A 148 -1.63 3.01 -6.76
C VAL A 148 -1.37 3.59 -8.15
N GLU A 149 -0.18 4.18 -8.37
CA GLU A 149 0.22 4.72 -9.68
C GLU A 149 0.25 3.63 -10.77
N ASP A 150 0.79 2.45 -10.45
CA ASP A 150 0.78 1.29 -11.35
C ASP A 150 -0.65 0.86 -11.74
N ALA A 151 -1.57 0.82 -10.77
CA ALA A 151 -2.96 0.49 -11.01
C ALA A 151 -3.68 1.57 -11.85
N VAL A 152 -3.37 2.86 -11.64
CA VAL A 152 -3.91 3.96 -12.46
C VAL A 152 -3.47 3.81 -13.91
N ARG A 153 -2.17 3.60 -14.16
CA ARG A 153 -1.64 3.39 -15.52
C ARG A 153 -2.28 2.19 -16.20
N THR A 154 -2.45 1.10 -15.45
CA THR A 154 -3.09 -0.13 -15.94
C THR A 154 -4.55 0.10 -16.36
N ARG A 155 -5.30 0.85 -15.54
CA ARG A 155 -6.67 1.27 -15.83
C ARG A 155 -6.73 2.14 -17.09
N GLU A 156 -5.85 3.13 -17.22
CA GLU A 156 -5.78 4.01 -18.40
C GLU A 156 -5.53 3.23 -19.70
N LEU A 157 -4.57 2.29 -19.69
CA LEU A 157 -4.30 1.41 -20.82
C LEU A 157 -5.53 0.55 -21.20
N THR A 158 -6.28 0.12 -20.20
CA THR A 158 -7.49 -0.68 -20.40
C THR A 158 -8.61 0.15 -21.05
N TYR A 159 -8.81 1.38 -20.60
CA TYR A 159 -9.73 2.31 -21.27
C TYR A 159 -9.29 2.62 -22.70
N ALA A 160 -7.99 2.82 -22.95
CA ALA A 160 -7.48 3.04 -24.29
C ALA A 160 -7.78 1.85 -25.22
N TYR A 161 -7.59 0.61 -24.73
CA TYR A 161 -7.96 -0.60 -25.46
C TYR A 161 -9.46 -0.64 -25.76
N TYR A 162 -10.34 -0.38 -24.79
CA TYR A 162 -11.79 -0.29 -25.02
C TYR A 162 -12.16 0.75 -26.10
N GLN A 163 -11.57 1.95 -26.06
CA GLN A 163 -11.86 2.97 -27.07
C GLN A 163 -11.41 2.52 -28.47
N ALA A 164 -10.26 1.87 -28.57
CA ALA A 164 -9.77 1.34 -29.84
C ALA A 164 -10.68 0.21 -30.38
N VAL A 165 -11.09 -0.74 -29.52
CA VAL A 165 -12.06 -1.79 -29.89
C VAL A 165 -13.35 -1.13 -30.40
N LYS A 166 -13.90 -0.17 -29.66
CA LYS A 166 -15.12 0.54 -30.03
C LYS A 166 -15.02 1.24 -31.39
N GLN A 167 -13.86 1.81 -31.74
CA GLN A 167 -13.65 2.42 -33.05
C GLN A 167 -13.62 1.37 -34.16
N VAL A 168 -12.89 0.28 -33.96
CA VAL A 168 -12.76 -0.81 -34.96
C VAL A 168 -14.11 -1.51 -35.19
N THR A 169 -14.93 -1.68 -34.16
CA THR A 169 -16.25 -2.34 -34.28
C THR A 169 -17.36 -1.43 -34.80
N LYS A 170 -17.12 -0.11 -34.91
CA LYS A 170 -18.09 0.87 -35.43
C LYS A 170 -17.90 1.18 -36.92
N MET A 171 -16.78 0.77 -37.50
CA MET A 171 -16.56 0.74 -38.95
C MET A 171 -17.23 -0.51 -39.54
#